data_AF-A0A5N7WNR1-F1
#
_entry.id   AF-A0A5N7WNR1-F1
#
_cell.length_a   1.000
_cell.length_b   1.000
_cell.length_c   1.000
_cell.angle_alpha   90.00
_cell.angle_beta   90.00
_cell.angle_gamma   90.00
#
_symmetry.space_group_name_H-M   'P 1'
#
loop_
_entity.id
_entity.type
_entity.pdbx_description
1 polymer ?
#
loop_
_entity_poly.entity_id
_entity_poly.type
_entity_poly.pdbx_seq_one_letter_code
_entity_poly.pdbx_strand_id
1 'polypeptide(L)' 'MSTPTKKQLAARHTRRLKTMQEQLMTMAEQWEDIDQYCVNQLGALADQVEKTAAELKED' A
#
# COMPACT_ATOMS: atom_id res chain seq x y z
N MET A 1 4.02 11.34 -26.46
CA MET A 1 3.86 10.59 -25.20
C MET A 1 3.03 9.36 -25.53
N SER A 2 3.63 8.17 -25.58
CA SER A 2 2.87 6.94 -25.88
C SER A 2 2.05 6.52 -24.66
N THR A 3 0.80 6.10 -24.88
CA THR A 3 -0.06 5.59 -23.81
C THR A 3 0.57 4.35 -23.19
N PRO A 4 0.77 4.31 -21.86
CA PRO A 4 1.40 3.18 -21.20
C PRO A 4 0.54 1.92 -21.29
N THR A 5 1.19 0.76 -21.39
CA THR A 5 0.52 -0.54 -21.45
C THR A 5 -0.06 -0.95 -20.09
N LYS A 6 -1.01 -1.90 -20.07
CA LYS A 6 -1.57 -2.49 -18.84
C LYS A 6 -0.46 -2.95 -17.88
N LYS A 7 0.57 -3.62 -18.41
CA LYS A 7 1.79 -4.03 -17.68
C LYS A 7 2.54 -2.85 -17.05
N GLN A 8 2.75 -1.78 -17.82
CA GLN A 8 3.47 -0.60 -17.33
C GLN A 8 2.69 0.14 -16.24
N LEU A 9 1.35 0.20 -16.36
CA LEU A 9 0.48 0.77 -15.35
C LEU A 9 0.45 -0.10 -14.08
N ALA A 10 0.25 -1.41 -14.22
CA ALA A 10 0.29 -2.36 -13.11
C ALA A 10 1.60 -2.24 -12.33
N ALA A 11 2.76 -2.31 -13.01
CA ALA A 11 4.05 -2.19 -12.36
C ALA A 11 4.25 -0.83 -11.65
N ARG A 12 3.74 0.27 -12.24
CA ARG A 12 3.80 1.59 -11.61
C ARG A 12 2.91 1.67 -10.37
N HIS A 13 1.70 1.12 -10.44
CA HIS A 13 0.75 1.11 -9.32
C HIS A 13 1.22 0.20 -8.20
N THR A 14 1.70 -1.02 -8.48
CA THR A 14 2.31 -1.90 -7.47
C THR A 14 3.44 -1.22 -6.71
N ARG A 15 4.36 -0.53 -7.40
CA ARG A 15 5.44 0.23 -6.73
C ARG A 15 4.88 1.33 -5.82
N ARG A 16 3.89 2.08 -6.29
CA ARG A 16 3.29 3.16 -5.51
C ARG A 16 2.53 2.65 -4.28
N LEU A 17 1.83 1.54 -4.42
CA LEU A 17 1.12 0.89 -3.31
C LEU A 17 2.09 0.38 -2.24
N LYS A 18 3.25 -0.18 -2.63
CA LYS A 18 4.31 -0.52 -1.66
C LYS A 18 4.80 0.69 -0.87
N THR A 19 5.06 1.81 -1.53
CA THR A 19 5.44 3.04 -0.82
C THR A 19 4.31 3.53 0.11
N MET A 20 3.05 3.38 -0.28
CA MET A 20 1.91 3.72 0.59
C MET A 20 1.80 2.78 1.79
N GLN A 21 2.06 1.48 1.62
CA GLN A 21 2.11 0.52 2.72
C GLN A 21 3.16 0.92 3.75
N GLU A 22 4.38 1.24 3.32
CA GLU A 22 5.46 1.71 4.20
C GLU A 22 5.04 2.97 4.96
N GLN A 23 4.43 3.94 4.27
CA GLN A 23 3.93 5.17 4.89
C GLN A 23 2.84 4.89 5.95
N LEU A 24 1.93 3.95 5.67
CA LEU A 24 0.88 3.56 6.62
C LEU A 24 1.46 2.88 7.86
N MET A 25 2.48 2.03 7.70
CA MET A 25 3.19 1.42 8.83
C MET A 25 3.93 2.46 9.66
N THR A 26 4.65 3.40 9.04
CA THR A 26 5.29 4.51 9.75
C THR A 26 4.26 5.39 10.48
N MET A 27 3.06 5.58 9.91
CA MET A 27 1.98 6.27 10.61
C MET A 27 1.47 5.44 11.79
N ALA A 28 1.33 4.13 11.65
CA ALA A 28 0.88 3.23 12.73
C ALA A 28 1.85 3.24 13.92
N GLU A 29 3.16 3.22 13.65
CA GLU A 29 4.22 3.31 14.67
C GLU A 29 4.08 4.58 15.54
N GLN A 30 3.65 5.70 14.96
CA GLN A 30 3.43 6.94 15.72
C GLN A 30 2.28 6.84 16.74
N TRP A 31 1.41 5.83 16.61
CA TRP A 31 0.28 5.59 17.51
C TRP A 31 0.52 4.48 18.52
N GLU A 32 1.65 3.77 18.47
CA GLU A 32 1.90 2.52 19.21
C GLU A 32 1.68 2.65 20.73
N ASP A 33 2.05 3.80 21.30
CA ASP A 33 1.89 4.10 22.73
C ASP A 33 0.70 5.03 23.06
N ILE A 34 -0.10 5.41 22.05
CA ILE A 34 -1.17 6.41 22.19
C ILE A 34 -2.55 5.77 22.04
N ASP A 35 -2.78 5.05 20.94
CA ASP A 35 -4.10 4.49 20.63
C ASP A 35 -3.99 3.22 19.78
N GLN A 36 -4.23 2.07 20.41
CA GLN A 36 -4.22 0.77 19.75
C GLN A 36 -5.26 0.65 18.62
N TYR A 37 -6.38 1.38 18.69
CA TYR A 37 -7.35 1.39 17.60
C TYR A 37 -6.73 2.00 16.34
N CYS A 38 -6.04 3.13 16.46
CA CYS A 38 -5.35 3.77 15.34
C CYS A 38 -4.26 2.87 14.74
N VAL A 39 -3.45 2.22 15.59
CA VAL A 39 -2.43 1.23 15.16
C VAL A 39 -3.08 0.13 14.32
N ASN A 40 -4.17 -0.46 14.84
CA ASN A 40 -4.84 -1.57 14.18
C ASN A 40 -5.49 -1.15 12.85
N GLN A 41 -6.11 0.04 12.78
CA GLN A 41 -6.72 0.53 11.54
C GLN A 41 -5.68 0.81 10.45
N LEU A 42 -4.56 1.44 10.81
CA LEU A 42 -3.49 1.74 9.87
C LEU A 42 -2.77 0.47 9.39
N GLY A 43 -2.53 -0.48 10.29
CA GLY A 43 -1.99 -1.80 9.95
C GLY A 43 -2.91 -2.58 9.00
N ALA A 44 -4.21 -2.67 9.33
CA ALA A 44 -5.19 -3.34 8.46
C ALA A 44 -5.28 -2.69 7.07
N LEU A 45 -5.17 -1.36 6.98
CA LEU A 45 -5.13 -0.66 5.71
C LEU A 45 -3.84 -0.97 4.93
N ALA A 46 -2.69 -1.04 5.61
CA ALA A 46 -1.40 -1.41 5.02
C ALA A 46 -1.47 -2.82 4.41
N ASP A 47 -2.06 -3.78 5.12
CA ASP A 47 -2.27 -5.15 4.64
C ASP A 47 -3.15 -5.18 3.38
N GLN A 48 -4.23 -4.40 3.37
CA GLN A 48 -5.13 -4.33 2.22
C GLN A 48 -4.45 -3.69 1.00
N VAL A 49 -3.59 -2.70 1.22
CA VAL A 49 -2.77 -2.08 0.17
C VAL A 49 -1.79 -3.09 -0.42
N GLU A 50 -1.13 -3.90 0.41
CA GLU A 50 -0.23 -4.95 -0.06
C GLU A 50 -0.97 -6.01 -0.89
N LYS A 51 -2.11 -6.49 -0.38
CA LYS A 51 -2.95 -7.46 -1.09
C LYS A 51 -3.35 -6.94 -2.47
N THR A 52 -3.82 -5.69 -2.53
CA THR A 52 -4.19 -5.03 -3.79
C THR A 52 -2.99 -4.91 -4.73
N ALA A 53 -1.80 -4.59 -4.20
CA ALA A 53 -0.57 -4.51 -4.99
C ALA A 53 -0.15 -5.87 -5.58
N ALA A 54 -0.43 -6.96 -4.85
CA ALA A 54 -0.17 -8.33 -5.29
C ALA A 54 -1.19 -8.81 -6.34
N GLU A 55 -2.45 -8.41 -6.23
CA GLU A 55 -3.54 -8.72 -7.16
C GLU A 55 -3.44 -7.93 -8.48
N LEU A 56 -2.80 -6.76 -8.47
CA LEU A 56 -2.50 -5.98 -9.68
C LEU A 56 -1.49 -6.66 -10.64
N LYS A 57 -1.01 -7.87 -10.33
CA LYS A 57 -0.12 -8.64 -11.21
C LYS A 57 -0.82 -9.00 -12.52
N GLU A 58 -0.01 -9.06 -13.56
CA GLU A 58 -0.40 -9.41 -14.92
C GLU A 58 -1.12 -10.76 -14.95
N ASP A 59 -2.28 -10.80 -15.63
CA ASP A 59 -2.68 -12.00 -16.39
C ASP A 59 -1.64 -12.24 -17.50
#